data_AF-A0A9P0XK97-F1
#
_entry.id   AF-A0A9P0XK97-F1
#
_cell.length_a   1.000
_cell.length_b   1.000
_cell.length_c   1.000
_cell.angle_alpha   90.00
_cell.angle_beta   90.00
_cell.angle_gamma   90.00
#
_symmetry.space_group_name_H-M   'P 1'
#
loop_
_entity.id
_entity.type
_entity.pdbx_description
1 polymer ?
#
loop_
_entity_poly.entity_id
_entity_poly.type
_entity_poly.pdbx_seq_one_letter_code
_entity_poly.pdbx_strand_id
1 'polypeptide(L)'
;MPFVERVVEPKFLSRTSLQDENGKQKVTDEELQAVTNCTLSNALRQLASLVLLAEDIFSELTGQLEAIKERSKAAQAKIVTINELVEKYDPKKVPVRKYLFRLQLVSVKRTVKLIVCFVNIGIVTPRSDLDSHYLRI
;
A
#
# COMPACT_ATOMS: atom_id res chain seq x y z
N MET A 1 18.89 44.94 -47.72
CA MET A 1 17.49 44.97 -48.21
C MET A 1 16.64 44.32 -47.13
N PRO A 2 15.66 45.01 -46.52
CA PRO A 2 14.84 44.37 -45.49
C PRO A 2 13.81 43.44 -46.15
N PHE A 3 13.62 42.26 -45.58
CA PHE A 3 12.69 41.26 -46.10
C PHE A 3 11.25 41.67 -45.83
N VAL A 4 10.34 41.33 -46.76
CA VAL A 4 8.89 41.45 -46.55
C VAL A 4 8.48 40.49 -45.45
N GLU A 5 7.94 41.03 -44.36
CA GLU A 5 7.29 40.24 -43.32
C GLU A 5 5.97 39.68 -43.85
N ARG A 6 5.77 38.37 -43.71
CA ARG A 6 4.51 37.68 -44.06
C ARG A 6 3.90 37.13 -42.79
N VAL A 7 2.70 37.59 -42.45
CA VAL A 7 1.89 37.01 -41.38
C VAL A 7 1.16 35.79 -41.96
N VAL A 8 1.36 34.62 -41.36
CA VAL A 8 0.73 33.36 -41.76
C VAL A 8 -0.19 32.91 -40.64
N GLU A 9 -1.45 32.63 -40.96
CA GLU A 9 -2.41 32.09 -40.00
C GLU A 9 -2.64 30.59 -40.24
N PRO A 10 -2.64 29.77 -39.16
CA PRO A 10 -2.90 28.35 -39.28
C PRO A 10 -4.38 28.06 -39.56
N LYS A 11 -4.64 27.15 -40.52
CA LYS A 11 -5.99 26.69 -40.90
C LYS A 11 -6.09 25.17 -40.72
N PHE A 12 -7.28 24.64 -40.44
CA PHE A 12 -7.55 23.20 -40.28
C PHE A 12 -6.81 22.57 -39.09
N LEU A 13 -6.88 23.21 -37.92
CA LEU A 13 -6.14 22.77 -36.72
C LEU A 13 -6.72 21.52 -36.04
N SER A 14 -8.03 21.28 -36.18
CA SER A 14 -8.68 20.12 -35.59
C SER A 14 -8.68 18.93 -36.57
N ARG A 15 -8.40 17.73 -36.04
CA ARG A 15 -8.61 16.46 -36.79
C ARG A 15 -10.08 16.03 -36.82
N THR A 16 -10.89 16.60 -35.94
CA THR A 16 -12.34 16.42 -35.89
C THR A 16 -12.99 17.61 -36.58
N SER A 17 -13.95 17.35 -37.47
CA SER A 17 -14.68 18.42 -38.17
C SER A 17 -15.39 19.30 -37.15
N LEU A 18 -14.99 20.58 -37.06
CA LEU A 18 -15.75 21.61 -36.34
C LEU A 18 -16.95 22.07 -37.19
N GLN A 19 -17.58 21.17 -37.94
CA GLN A 19 -18.78 21.44 -38.71
C GLN A 19 -19.98 20.89 -37.94
N ASP A 20 -21.08 21.62 -37.99
CA ASP A 20 -22.35 21.14 -37.47
C ASP A 20 -22.95 20.06 -38.39
N GLU A 21 -24.00 19.37 -37.95
CA GLU A 21 -24.63 18.28 -38.74
C GLU A 21 -25.13 18.73 -40.12
N ASN A 22 -25.34 20.04 -40.30
CA ASN A 22 -25.75 20.66 -41.57
C ASN A 22 -24.56 21.08 -42.47
N GLY A 23 -23.33 20.67 -42.15
CA GLY A 23 -22.11 20.99 -42.92
C GLY A 23 -21.61 22.43 -42.78
N LYS A 24 -22.22 23.23 -41.89
CA LYS A 24 -21.79 24.60 -41.60
C LYS A 24 -20.66 24.59 -40.57
N GLN A 25 -19.56 25.30 -40.83
CA GLN A 25 -18.47 25.49 -39.87
C GLN A 25 -19.03 26.11 -38.57
N LYS A 26 -18.92 25.39 -37.44
CA LYS A 26 -19.32 25.85 -36.10
C LYS A 26 -18.48 27.03 -35.63
N VAL A 27 -17.23 27.09 -36.08
CA VAL A 27 -16.28 28.15 -35.75
C VAL A 27 -15.70 28.66 -37.06
N THR A 28 -15.91 29.93 -37.36
CA THR A 28 -15.56 30.53 -38.66
C THR A 28 -14.15 31.14 -38.64
N ASP A 29 -13.79 31.87 -37.57
CA ASP A 29 -12.53 32.66 -37.52
C ASP A 29 -11.64 32.40 -36.28
N GLU A 30 -11.94 31.41 -35.44
CA GLU A 30 -11.22 31.18 -34.17
C GLU A 30 -10.91 29.69 -33.89
N GLU A 31 -10.64 28.90 -34.94
CA GLU A 31 -10.39 27.46 -34.80
C GLU A 31 -9.26 27.13 -33.80
N LEU A 32 -8.20 27.95 -33.76
CA LEU A 32 -7.09 27.77 -32.81
C LEU A 32 -7.58 27.86 -31.36
N GLN A 33 -8.33 28.91 -31.04
CA GLN A 33 -8.84 29.13 -29.69
C GLN A 33 -9.79 28.01 -29.27
N ALA A 34 -10.64 27.54 -30.18
CA ALA A 34 -11.54 26.42 -29.93
C ALA A 34 -10.76 25.11 -29.65
N VAL A 35 -9.75 24.79 -30.46
CA VAL A 35 -8.91 23.59 -30.27
C VAL A 35 -8.13 23.70 -28.96
N THR A 36 -7.50 24.84 -28.67
CA THR A 36 -6.75 25.04 -27.42
C THR A 36 -7.65 24.88 -26.19
N ASN A 37 -8.85 25.47 -26.19
CA ASN A 37 -9.78 25.34 -25.07
C ASN A 37 -10.28 23.89 -24.90
N CYS A 38 -10.54 23.20 -26.00
CA CYS A 38 -10.91 21.78 -25.99
C CYS A 38 -9.77 20.91 -25.43
N THR A 39 -8.54 21.13 -25.89
CA THR A 39 -7.34 20.44 -25.39
C THR A 39 -7.15 20.70 -23.90
N LEU A 40 -7.31 21.95 -23.44
CA LEU A 40 -7.20 22.30 -22.02
C LEU A 40 -8.29 21.61 -21.20
N SER A 41 -9.54 21.67 -21.64
CA SER A 41 -10.67 21.04 -20.96
C SER A 41 -10.50 19.52 -20.86
N ASN A 42 -10.00 18.88 -21.92
CA ASN A 42 -9.69 17.45 -21.92
C ASN A 42 -8.53 17.12 -20.99
N ALA A 43 -7.47 17.94 -20.96
CA ALA A 43 -6.36 17.76 -20.02
C ALA A 43 -6.85 17.86 -18.57
N LEU A 44 -7.67 18.86 -18.26
CA LEU A 44 -8.26 19.01 -16.92
C LEU A 44 -9.13 17.81 -16.54
N ARG A 45 -9.95 17.29 -17.48
CA ARG A 45 -10.76 16.10 -17.26
C ARG A 45 -9.89 14.85 -17.04
N GLN A 46 -8.80 14.69 -17.79
CA GLN A 46 -7.84 13.60 -17.58
C GLN A 46 -7.17 13.71 -16.20
N LEU A 47 -6.75 14.91 -15.79
CA LEU A 47 -6.18 15.14 -14.47
C LEU A 47 -7.18 14.85 -13.35
N ALA A 48 -8.45 15.25 -13.50
CA ALA A 48 -9.50 14.92 -12.55
C ALA A 48 -9.69 13.41 -12.42
N SER A 49 -9.72 12.67 -13.53
CA SER A 49 -9.77 11.20 -13.51
C SER A 49 -8.56 10.58 -12.82
N LEU A 50 -7.36 11.13 -13.00
CA LEU A 50 -6.15 10.66 -12.32
C LEU A 50 -6.21 10.89 -10.81
N VAL A 51 -6.74 12.04 -10.36
CA VAL A 51 -6.90 12.34 -8.93
C VAL A 51 -7.88 11.39 -8.27
N LEU A 52 -9.02 11.10 -8.91
CA LEU A 52 -9.99 10.13 -8.40
C LEU A 52 -9.36 8.74 -8.26
N LEU A 53 -8.58 8.31 -9.25
CA LEU A 53 -7.86 7.03 -9.17
C LEU A 53 -6.82 7.03 -8.04
N ALA A 54 -6.13 8.13 -7.83
CA ALA A 54 -5.17 8.25 -6.73
C ALA A 54 -5.87 8.18 -5.36
N GLU A 55 -7.04 8.80 -5.23
CA GLU A 55 -7.85 8.72 -4.02
C GLU A 55 -8.25 7.28 -3.70
N ASP A 56 -8.68 6.50 -4.69
CA ASP A 56 -9.00 5.09 -4.52
C ASP A 56 -7.80 4.28 -4.00
N ILE A 57 -6.61 4.48 -4.58
CA ILE A 57 -5.37 3.81 -4.17
C ILE A 57 -5.02 4.17 -2.72
N PHE A 58 -5.04 5.47 -2.37
CA PHE A 58 -4.68 5.91 -1.02
C PHE A 58 -5.71 5.48 0.02
N SER A 59 -6.99 5.40 -0.34
CA SER A 59 -8.05 4.88 0.52
C SER A 59 -7.81 3.41 0.86
N GLU A 60 -7.53 2.57 -0.15
CA GLU A 60 -7.22 1.16 0.06
C GLU A 60 -5.97 0.98 0.93
N LEU A 61 -4.89 1.69 0.63
CA LEU A 61 -3.65 1.64 1.41
C LEU A 61 -3.88 2.06 2.88
N THR A 62 -4.69 3.10 3.10
CA THR A 62 -5.02 3.56 4.45
C THR A 62 -5.78 2.49 5.23
N GLY A 63 -6.75 1.83 4.59
CA GLY A 63 -7.47 0.70 5.21
C GLY A 63 -6.55 -0.47 5.56
N GLN A 64 -5.62 -0.83 4.67
CA GLN A 64 -4.63 -1.87 4.94
C GLN A 64 -3.69 -1.50 6.10
N LEU A 65 -3.22 -0.25 6.14
CA LEU A 65 -2.37 0.26 7.22
C LEU A 65 -3.11 0.28 8.56
N GLU A 66 -4.39 0.64 8.57
CA GLU A 66 -5.20 0.63 9.79
C GLU A 66 -5.41 -0.80 10.32
N ALA A 67 -5.64 -1.78 9.44
CA ALA A 67 -5.71 -3.18 9.81
C ALA A 67 -4.38 -3.70 10.40
N ILE A 68 -3.24 -3.31 9.81
CA ILE A 68 -1.91 -3.63 10.34
C ILE A 68 -1.67 -2.97 11.70
N LYS A 69 -2.07 -1.70 11.85
CA LYS A 69 -1.97 -0.94 13.09
C LYS A 69 -2.73 -1.61 14.22
N GLU A 70 -3.97 -2.03 14.01
CA GLU A 70 -4.76 -2.72 15.04
C GLU A 70 -4.16 -4.07 15.44
N ARG A 71 -3.67 -4.85 14.47
CA ARG A 71 -2.96 -6.11 14.76
C ARG A 71 -1.67 -5.87 15.55
N SER A 72 -0.90 -4.84 15.17
CA SER A 72 0.32 -4.44 15.86
C SER A 72 0.04 -4.02 17.30
N LYS A 73 -1.01 -3.21 17.51
CA LYS A 73 -1.45 -2.77 18.83
C LYS A 73 -1.89 -3.95 19.70
N ALA A 74 -2.64 -4.91 19.15
CA ALA A 74 -3.02 -6.12 19.86
C ALA A 74 -1.80 -6.98 20.24
N ALA A 75 -0.83 -7.12 19.35
CA ALA A 75 0.42 -7.81 19.64
C ALA A 75 1.23 -7.09 20.74
N GLN A 76 1.33 -5.77 20.67
CA GLN A 76 1.98 -4.94 21.68
C GLN A 76 1.33 -5.11 23.06
N ALA A 77 -0.01 -5.09 23.13
CA ALA A 77 -0.73 -5.32 24.39
C ALA A 77 -0.40 -6.69 24.99
N LYS A 78 -0.38 -7.75 24.17
CA LYS A 78 0.03 -9.09 24.62
C LYS A 78 1.47 -9.11 25.13
N ILE A 79 2.39 -8.44 24.45
CA ILE A 79 3.80 -8.33 24.89
C ILE A 79 3.88 -7.65 26.26
N VAL A 80 3.15 -6.56 26.48
CA VAL A 80 3.11 -5.87 27.78
C VAL A 80 2.59 -6.81 28.88
N THR A 81 1.48 -7.51 28.64
CA THR A 81 0.94 -8.46 29.61
C THR A 81 1.92 -9.59 29.93
N ILE A 82 2.58 -10.15 28.91
CA ILE A 82 3.59 -11.20 29.11
C ILE A 82 4.78 -10.66 29.92
N ASN A 83 5.25 -9.46 29.62
CA ASN A 83 6.35 -8.83 30.36
C ASN A 83 6.00 -8.68 31.85
N GLU A 84 4.81 -8.17 32.18
CA GLU A 84 4.37 -8.06 33.57
C GLU A 84 4.29 -9.42 34.27
N LEU A 85 3.82 -10.47 33.58
CA LEU A 85 3.77 -11.82 34.11
C LEU A 85 5.17 -12.38 34.38
N VAL A 86 6.13 -12.12 33.48
CA VAL A 86 7.53 -12.53 33.61
C VAL A 86 8.21 -11.79 34.76
N GLU A 87 7.95 -10.49 34.94
CA GLU A 87 8.49 -9.71 36.06
C GLU A 87 7.98 -10.19 37.41
N LYS A 88 6.69 -10.54 37.50
CA LYS A 88 6.05 -11.06 38.73
C LYS A 88 6.35 -12.54 38.99
N TYR A 89 7.08 -13.21 38.09
CA TYR A 89 7.30 -14.65 38.15
C TYR A 89 8.37 -15.03 39.19
N ASP A 90 8.00 -15.85 40.19
CA ASP A 90 8.94 -16.40 41.17
C ASP A 90 9.45 -17.79 40.75
N PRO A 91 10.74 -17.93 40.37
CA PRO A 91 11.31 -19.19 39.89
C PRO A 91 11.41 -20.29 40.95
N LYS A 92 11.26 -19.96 42.25
CA LYS A 92 11.36 -20.96 43.34
C LYS A 92 10.07 -21.71 43.60
N LYS A 93 8.92 -21.20 43.14
CA LYS A 93 7.60 -21.83 43.33
C LYS A 93 7.29 -22.95 42.34
N VAL A 94 8.03 -23.07 41.24
CA VAL A 94 7.77 -24.11 40.24
C VAL A 94 8.46 -25.41 40.63
N PRO A 95 7.71 -26.49 40.91
CA PRO A 95 8.29 -27.79 41.23
C PRO A 95 8.91 -28.38 39.97
N VAL A 96 10.22 -28.20 39.80
CA VAL A 96 10.94 -28.81 38.69
C VAL A 96 11.27 -30.26 39.08
N ARG A 97 10.73 -31.22 38.31
CA ARG A 97 10.94 -32.64 38.56
C ARG A 97 12.43 -32.98 38.37
N LYS A 98 13.11 -33.38 39.46
CA LYS A 98 14.57 -33.48 39.60
C LYS A 98 15.28 -34.37 38.55
N TYR A 99 14.54 -35.22 37.85
CA TYR A 99 15.09 -36.15 36.85
C TYR A 99 15.12 -35.60 35.41
N LEU A 100 14.50 -34.44 35.15
CA LEU A 100 14.44 -33.80 33.82
C LEU A 100 15.20 -32.46 33.76
N PHE A 101 15.87 -32.08 34.85
CA PHE A 101 16.48 -30.77 35.04
C PHE A 101 17.63 -30.47 34.07
N ARG A 102 18.32 -31.49 33.55
CA ARG A 102 19.43 -31.31 32.60
C ARG A 102 18.96 -31.00 31.17
N LEU A 103 17.73 -31.39 30.80
CA LEU A 103 17.18 -31.20 29.45
C LEU A 103 16.20 -30.00 29.38
N GLN A 104 15.42 -29.76 30.43
CA GLN A 104 14.39 -28.70 30.44
C GLN A 104 14.96 -27.28 30.66
N LEU A 105 15.97 -27.11 31.52
CA LEU A 105 16.59 -25.79 31.71
C LEU A 105 17.33 -25.29 30.45
N VAL A 106 17.93 -26.21 29.69
CA VAL A 106 18.54 -25.90 28.39
C VAL A 106 17.48 -25.45 27.40
N SER A 107 16.30 -26.08 27.41
CA SER A 107 15.20 -25.71 26.53
C SER A 107 14.65 -24.32 26.86
N VAL A 108 14.28 -24.01 28.12
CA VAL A 108 13.68 -22.70 28.44
C VAL A 108 14.67 -21.54 28.29
N LYS A 109 15.93 -21.69 28.73
CA LYS A 109 16.96 -20.65 28.51
C LYS A 109 17.32 -20.48 27.04
N ARG A 110 17.37 -21.56 26.23
CA ARG A 110 17.52 -21.43 24.77
C ARG A 110 16.31 -20.78 24.14
N THR A 111 15.09 -21.16 24.50
CA THR A 111 13.86 -20.65 23.89
C THR A 111 13.67 -19.18 24.19
N VAL A 112 13.86 -18.72 25.43
CA VAL A 112 13.78 -17.29 25.76
C VAL A 112 14.91 -16.50 25.09
N LYS A 113 16.15 -17.03 25.06
CA LYS A 113 17.26 -16.36 24.40
C LYS A 113 17.12 -16.33 22.87
N LEU A 114 16.53 -17.36 22.27
CA LEU A 114 16.25 -17.45 20.83
C LEU A 114 15.11 -16.49 20.44
N ILE A 115 14.05 -16.39 21.25
CA ILE A 115 12.94 -15.45 21.04
C ILE A 115 13.41 -14.00 21.15
N VAL A 116 14.21 -13.66 22.18
CA VAL A 116 14.78 -12.31 22.31
C VAL A 116 15.73 -11.97 21.15
N CYS A 117 16.45 -12.96 20.61
CA CYS A 117 17.27 -12.78 19.41
C CYS A 117 16.42 -12.60 18.13
N PHE A 118 15.33 -13.37 17.99
CA PHE A 118 14.38 -13.28 16.87
C PHE A 118 13.59 -11.97 16.86
N VAL A 119 13.36 -11.35 18.02
CA VAL A 119 12.68 -10.03 18.10
C VAL A 119 13.65 -8.88 17.77
N ASN A 120 14.95 -9.01 18.08
CA ASN A 120 15.95 -7.99 17.73
C ASN A 120 16.40 -8.04 16.25
N ILE A 121 16.21 -9.17 15.57
CA ILE A 121 16.53 -9.36 14.15
C ILE A 121 15.18 -9.48 13.42
N GLY A 122 14.63 -8.37 12.94
CA GLY A 122 13.30 -8.32 12.32
C GLY A 122 13.18 -9.16 11.05
N ILE A 123 12.82 -10.44 11.17
CA ILE A 123 12.54 -11.33 10.02
C ILE A 123 11.38 -12.29 10.35
N VAL A 124 10.27 -12.06 9.62
CA VAL A 124 9.36 -13.00 8.93
C VAL A 124 8.92 -14.29 9.67
N THR A 125 7.61 -14.36 9.89
CA THR A 125 6.82 -15.57 10.22
C THR A 125 6.94 -16.69 9.17
N PRO A 126 7.05 -17.98 9.56
CA PRO A 126 6.65 -19.07 8.68
C PRO A 126 5.21 -19.50 8.94
N ARG A 127 4.49 -19.54 7.81
CA ARG A 127 3.19 -20.15 7.53
C ARG A 127 3.18 -21.60 8.03
N SER A 128 2.19 -21.97 8.83
CA SER A 128 1.91 -23.36 9.21
C SER A 128 1.02 -24.02 8.14
N ASP A 129 1.65 -24.53 7.08
CA ASP A 129 1.11 -25.66 6.31
C ASP A 129 1.80 -26.91 6.83
N LEU A 130 1.06 -27.78 7.49
CA LEU A 130 1.42 -29.19 7.55
C LEU A 130 0.16 -30.01 7.76
N ASP A 131 -0.20 -30.68 6.66
CA ASP A 131 -1.19 -31.73 6.53
C ASP A 131 -1.16 -32.69 7.71
N SER A 132 -2.28 -32.74 8.43
CA SER A 132 -2.67 -33.89 9.22
C SER A 132 -3.56 -34.75 8.32
N HIS A 133 -3.09 -35.93 7.93
CA HIS A 133 -3.85 -37.19 8.02
C HIS A 133 -3.12 -38.32 7.27
N TYR A 134 -2.18 -38.94 7.96
CA TYR A 134 -1.79 -40.33 7.73
C TYR A 134 -1.69 -41.02 9.10
N LEU A 135 -2.68 -41.85 9.45
CA LEU A 135 -2.55 -43.31 9.70
C LEU A 135 -3.69 -43.88 10.59
N ARG A 136 -4.26 -45.01 10.11
CA ARG A 136 -5.05 -46.08 10.79
C ARG A 136 -6.50 -45.77 11.17
N ILE A 137 -7.47 -46.36 10.44
CA ILE A 137 -7.78 -47.81 10.40
C ILE A 137 -7.84 -48.26 8.95
#